data_AF-A0A5U2YDB0-F1
#
_entry.id   AF-A0A5U2YDB0-F1
#
_cell.length_a   1.000
_cell.length_b   1.000
_cell.length_c   1.000
_cell.angle_alpha   90.00
_cell.angle_beta   90.00
_cell.angle_gamma   90.00
#
_symmetry.space_group_name_H-M   'P 1'
#
loop_
_entity.id
_entity.type
_entity.pdbx_description
1 polymer ?
#
loop_
_entity_poly.entity_id
_entity_poly.type
_entity_poly.pdbx_seq_one_letter_code
_entity_poly.pdbx_strand_id
1 'polypeptide(L)'
;KKYTSTIASYTNFLDELVTLLEKKGSNQIRRANIFTTNYDLFFETAADNALSKKTFHFNDGAIGFKNRRLNISNFHITTWHQGTHDMYKHELPTVNLIKMHGSVSWKRNEHETISINYPITSPERIKLETDKTIDDLVATLNNTNDNLANYLDLNLNDKNLLDEFRSYYDSLAIVNPTKEKFSETVFQQHYYQSLRLLSYELEKPQTVLICFGFSFQDEHILEIIKRSLSNPTLKVFVFCYSNKSKRDINTTVNDPRITYIFPKEDEHKISFDTFIDRIFKSEIGDWVTWTN
;
A
#
# COMPACT_ATOMS: atom_id res chain seq x y z
N LYS A 1 -2.89 13.05 18.24
CA LYS A 1 -4.22 13.30 17.61
C LYS A 1 -4.29 12.80 16.16
N LYS A 2 -3.36 13.16 15.25
CA LYS A 2 -3.39 12.71 13.85
C LYS A 2 -3.26 11.17 13.68
N TYR A 3 -2.34 10.52 14.38
CA TYR A 3 -2.12 9.06 14.29
C TYR A 3 -3.38 8.22 14.59
N THR A 4 -4.07 8.51 15.70
CA THR A 4 -5.29 7.78 16.10
C THR A 4 -6.44 7.97 15.11
N SER A 5 -6.53 9.14 14.49
CA SER A 5 -7.50 9.39 13.41
C SER A 5 -7.14 8.59 12.16
N THR A 6 -5.88 8.61 11.74
CA THR A 6 -5.42 7.85 10.57
C THR A 6 -5.66 6.35 10.76
N ILE A 7 -5.25 5.76 11.89
CA ILE A 7 -5.47 4.32 12.12
C ILE A 7 -6.96 3.98 12.13
N ALA A 8 -7.83 4.85 12.65
CA ALA A 8 -9.27 4.65 12.61
C ALA A 8 -9.81 4.60 11.17
N SER A 9 -9.35 5.49 10.28
CA SER A 9 -9.74 5.47 8.86
C SER A 9 -9.27 4.18 8.15
N TYR A 10 -8.06 3.67 8.46
CA TYR A 10 -7.57 2.39 7.93
C TYR A 10 -8.39 1.20 8.45
N THR A 11 -8.74 1.19 9.74
CA THR A 11 -9.60 0.16 10.33
C THR A 11 -10.98 0.18 9.70
N ASN A 12 -11.56 1.38 9.48
CA ASN A 12 -12.84 1.55 8.79
C ASN A 12 -12.77 1.03 7.34
N PHE A 13 -11.68 1.31 6.63
CA PHE A 13 -11.47 0.79 5.27
C PHE A 13 -11.44 -0.74 5.23
N LEU A 14 -10.69 -1.38 6.14
CA LEU A 14 -10.64 -2.84 6.21
C LEU A 14 -12.00 -3.43 6.58
N ASP A 15 -12.74 -2.78 7.47
CA ASP A 15 -14.07 -3.24 7.89
C ASP A 15 -15.09 -3.23 6.73
N GLU A 16 -15.10 -2.16 5.94
CA GLU A 16 -15.96 -2.02 4.76
C GLU A 16 -15.53 -2.97 3.63
N LEU A 17 -14.22 -3.16 3.44
CA LEU A 17 -13.68 -4.12 2.47
C LEU A 17 -14.11 -5.55 2.81
N VAL A 18 -13.99 -5.96 4.08
CA VAL A 18 -14.42 -7.28 4.54
C VAL A 18 -15.94 -7.43 4.37
N THR A 19 -16.72 -6.41 4.70
CA THR A 19 -18.18 -6.41 4.50
C THR A 19 -18.55 -6.60 3.03
N LEU A 20 -17.81 -5.99 2.10
CA LEU A 20 -18.00 -6.22 0.67
C LEU A 20 -17.68 -7.67 0.27
N LEU A 21 -16.63 -8.27 0.83
CA LEU A 21 -16.27 -9.67 0.56
C LEU A 21 -17.31 -10.66 1.09
N GLU A 22 -17.94 -10.36 2.24
CA GLU A 22 -19.00 -11.19 2.82
C GLU A 22 -20.27 -11.21 1.96
N LYS A 23 -20.57 -10.13 1.22
CA LYS A 23 -21.69 -10.06 0.28
C LYS A 23 -21.52 -10.99 -0.93
N LYS A 24 -20.31 -11.50 -1.20
CA LYS A 24 -20.09 -12.46 -2.29
C LYS A 24 -20.69 -13.83 -1.96
N GLY A 25 -21.26 -14.49 -2.97
CA GLY A 25 -21.87 -15.80 -2.84
C GLY A 25 -20.86 -16.89 -2.40
N SER A 26 -21.36 -18.02 -1.88
CA SER A 26 -20.53 -19.12 -1.38
C SER A 26 -19.59 -19.73 -2.44
N ASN A 27 -19.97 -19.64 -3.72
CA ASN A 27 -19.20 -20.19 -4.84
C ASN A 27 -18.22 -19.17 -5.43
N GLN A 28 -18.16 -17.96 -4.89
CA GLN A 28 -17.27 -16.90 -5.34
C GLN A 28 -16.11 -16.73 -4.37
N ILE A 29 -14.94 -16.46 -4.93
CA ILE A 29 -13.72 -16.23 -4.16
C ILE A 29 -13.87 -14.94 -3.34
N ARG A 30 -13.75 -15.06 -2.01
CA ARG A 30 -13.87 -13.94 -1.06
C ARG A 30 -12.51 -13.32 -0.75
N ARG A 31 -11.82 -12.83 -1.78
CA ARG A 31 -10.46 -12.29 -1.65
C ARG A 31 -10.34 -10.86 -2.13
N ALA A 32 -9.56 -10.07 -1.40
CA ALA A 32 -9.08 -8.76 -1.80
C ALA A 32 -7.56 -8.71 -1.66
N ASN A 33 -6.88 -8.13 -2.65
CA ASN A 33 -5.43 -7.95 -2.64
C ASN A 33 -5.12 -6.44 -2.56
N ILE A 34 -4.39 -6.04 -1.53
CA ILE A 34 -3.90 -4.67 -1.34
C ILE A 34 -2.44 -4.67 -1.75
N PHE A 35 -2.14 -4.03 -2.87
CA PHE A 35 -0.76 -3.74 -3.29
C PHE A 35 -0.39 -2.34 -2.82
N THR A 36 0.69 -2.22 -2.05
CA THR A 36 1.15 -0.92 -1.53
C THR A 36 2.64 -0.73 -1.79
N THR A 37 2.99 0.52 -2.09
CA THR A 37 4.36 1.03 -2.16
C THR A 37 4.82 1.60 -0.82
N ASN A 38 3.92 1.70 0.17
CA ASN A 38 4.25 2.23 1.48
C ASN A 38 4.97 1.19 2.35
N TYR A 39 5.85 1.68 3.22
CA TYR A 39 6.63 0.88 4.16
C TYR A 39 6.02 0.81 5.57
N ASP A 40 5.00 1.64 5.83
CA ASP A 40 4.37 1.82 7.15
C ASP A 40 3.61 0.58 7.63
N LEU A 41 3.23 0.56 8.92
CA LEU A 41 2.53 -0.56 9.56
C LEU A 41 1.03 -0.31 9.80
N PHE A 42 0.43 0.69 9.13
CA PHE A 42 -0.95 1.08 9.43
C PHE A 42 -1.94 -0.04 9.10
N PHE A 43 -1.76 -0.78 8.01
CA PHE A 43 -2.66 -1.88 7.65
C PHE A 43 -2.61 -3.02 8.64
N GLU A 44 -1.43 -3.41 9.13
CA GLU A 44 -1.29 -4.49 10.08
C GLU A 44 -1.91 -4.14 11.43
N THR A 45 -1.61 -2.95 11.96
CA THR A 45 -2.23 -2.46 13.20
C THR A 45 -3.75 -2.29 13.03
N ALA A 46 -4.21 -1.84 11.87
CA ALA A 46 -5.63 -1.70 11.60
C ALA A 46 -6.34 -3.05 11.49
N ALA A 47 -5.65 -4.06 10.94
CA ALA A 47 -6.16 -5.42 10.82
C ALA A 47 -6.34 -6.06 12.19
N ASP A 48 -5.39 -5.94 13.11
CA ASP A 48 -5.53 -6.42 14.49
C ASP A 48 -6.76 -5.81 15.17
N ASN A 49 -6.98 -4.50 15.00
CA ASN A 49 -8.18 -3.84 15.52
C ASN A 49 -9.47 -4.36 14.85
N ALA A 50 -9.46 -4.61 13.54
CA ALA A 50 -10.63 -5.10 12.81
C ALA A 50 -10.96 -6.56 13.16
N LEU A 51 -9.94 -7.39 13.38
CA LEU A 51 -10.08 -8.81 13.76
C LEU A 51 -10.77 -8.99 15.13
N SER A 52 -10.72 -7.97 16.01
CA SER A 52 -11.48 -7.98 17.26
C SER A 52 -13.00 -7.92 17.05
N LYS A 53 -13.46 -7.45 15.88
CA LYS A 53 -14.87 -7.23 15.56
C LYS A 53 -15.43 -8.24 14.55
N LYS A 54 -14.63 -8.65 13.56
CA LYS A 54 -15.04 -9.54 12.47
C LYS A 54 -14.03 -10.65 12.23
N THR A 55 -14.54 -11.81 11.83
CA THR A 55 -13.72 -12.98 11.49
C THR A 55 -13.33 -12.94 10.02
N PHE A 56 -12.08 -12.62 9.73
CA PHE A 56 -11.49 -12.71 8.40
C PHE A 56 -10.04 -13.15 8.50
N HIS A 57 -9.42 -13.52 7.38
CA HIS A 57 -8.01 -13.87 7.33
C HIS A 57 -7.21 -12.71 6.75
N PHE A 58 -6.35 -12.09 7.56
CA PHE A 58 -5.41 -11.08 7.09
C PHE A 58 -4.05 -11.75 6.80
N ASN A 59 -3.56 -11.60 5.58
CA ASN A 59 -2.36 -12.29 5.12
C ASN A 59 -1.33 -11.31 4.59
N ASP A 60 -0.24 -11.14 5.34
CA ASP A 60 0.94 -10.34 4.99
C ASP A 60 2.00 -11.16 4.22
N GLY A 61 1.68 -12.41 3.86
CA GLY A 61 2.58 -13.33 3.16
C GLY A 61 3.57 -14.07 4.07
N ALA A 62 3.58 -13.81 5.38
CA ALA A 62 4.49 -14.48 6.29
C ALA A 62 3.84 -15.63 7.07
N ILE A 63 4.57 -16.73 7.14
CA ILE A 63 4.19 -17.91 7.93
C ILE A 63 5.20 -18.12 9.04
N GLY A 64 4.70 -18.54 10.20
CA GLY A 64 5.50 -18.87 11.37
C GLY A 64 4.87 -18.29 12.63
N PHE A 65 5.25 -18.83 13.78
CA PHE A 65 4.76 -18.36 15.07
C PHE A 65 5.71 -17.32 15.68
N LYS A 66 6.95 -17.71 15.97
CA LYS A 66 8.00 -16.80 16.48
C LYS A 66 8.87 -16.23 15.37
N ASN A 67 9.26 -17.09 14.43
CA ASN A 67 10.08 -16.73 13.28
C ASN A 67 9.19 -16.69 12.04
N ARG A 68 8.57 -15.53 11.80
CA ARG A 68 7.71 -15.33 10.63
C ARG A 68 8.58 -15.10 9.40
N ARG A 69 8.42 -15.94 8.37
CA ARG A 69 9.16 -15.85 7.11
C ARG A 69 8.21 -15.53 5.98
N LEU A 70 8.54 -14.50 5.21
CA LEU A 70 7.78 -14.06 4.05
C LEU A 70 8.05 -15.00 2.87
N ASN A 71 6.98 -15.42 2.19
CA ASN A 71 7.08 -16.12 0.92
C ASN A 71 5.90 -15.74 0.03
N ILE A 72 6.18 -15.41 -1.23
CA ILE A 72 5.16 -15.02 -2.21
C ILE A 72 4.10 -16.11 -2.42
N SER A 73 4.45 -17.39 -2.28
CA SER A 73 3.49 -18.49 -2.45
C SER A 73 2.38 -18.44 -1.39
N ASN A 74 2.64 -17.83 -0.23
CA ASN A 74 1.71 -17.77 0.89
C ASN A 74 0.51 -16.87 0.60
N PHE A 75 0.59 -15.93 -0.35
CA PHE A 75 -0.56 -15.13 -0.77
C PHE A 75 -1.68 -15.94 -1.45
N HIS A 76 -1.40 -17.19 -1.84
CA HIS A 76 -2.38 -18.11 -2.40
C HIS A 76 -3.06 -19.00 -1.36
N ILE A 77 -2.70 -18.88 -0.08
CA ILE A 77 -3.30 -19.68 0.99
C ILE A 77 -4.75 -19.25 1.21
N THR A 78 -5.61 -20.25 1.38
CA THR A 78 -7.06 -20.08 1.50
C THR A 78 -7.51 -20.62 2.85
N THR A 79 -8.21 -19.82 3.64
CA THR A 79 -8.66 -20.20 4.98
C THR A 79 -10.15 -20.47 4.95
N TRP A 80 -10.55 -21.63 5.49
CA TRP A 80 -11.93 -22.07 5.54
C TRP A 80 -12.35 -22.30 6.98
N HIS A 81 -13.58 -21.91 7.31
CA HIS A 81 -14.18 -22.22 8.60
C HIS A 81 -15.14 -23.39 8.45
N GLN A 82 -15.01 -24.36 9.36
CA GLN A 82 -15.76 -25.60 9.35
C GLN A 82 -16.51 -25.74 10.68
N GLY A 83 -17.81 -26.04 10.61
CA GLY A 83 -18.63 -26.26 11.80
C GLY A 83 -18.29 -27.59 12.49
N THR A 84 -18.68 -27.73 13.76
CA THR A 84 -18.32 -28.89 14.62
C THR A 84 -18.79 -30.26 14.12
N HIS A 85 -19.79 -30.28 13.23
CA HIS A 85 -20.35 -31.51 12.66
C HIS A 85 -19.89 -31.74 11.21
N ASP A 86 -18.92 -30.96 10.72
CA ASP A 86 -18.32 -31.07 9.37
C ASP A 86 -19.30 -30.94 8.18
N MET A 87 -20.59 -30.69 8.44
CA MET A 87 -21.64 -30.56 7.45
C MET A 87 -21.59 -29.25 6.66
N TYR A 88 -20.94 -28.21 7.19
CA TYR A 88 -20.87 -26.90 6.58
C TYR A 88 -19.45 -26.36 6.63
N LYS A 89 -18.94 -25.96 5.46
CA LYS A 89 -17.65 -25.33 5.28
C LYS A 89 -17.84 -24.09 4.41
N HIS A 90 -17.32 -22.96 4.86
CA HIS A 90 -17.33 -21.71 4.09
C HIS A 90 -15.95 -21.07 4.06
N GLU A 91 -15.61 -20.44 2.94
CA GLU A 91 -14.36 -19.68 2.82
C GLU A 91 -14.48 -18.41 3.68
N LEU A 92 -13.46 -18.16 4.49
CA LEU A 92 -13.37 -16.90 5.23
C LEU A 92 -12.94 -15.79 4.26
N PRO A 93 -13.51 -14.57 4.38
CA PRO A 93 -12.99 -13.40 3.68
C PRO A 93 -11.48 -13.29 3.94
N THR A 94 -10.70 -13.12 2.88
CA THR A 94 -9.24 -13.02 2.98
C THR A 94 -8.76 -11.70 2.37
N VAL A 95 -7.99 -10.95 3.14
CA VAL A 95 -7.34 -9.72 2.69
C VAL A 95 -5.83 -9.97 2.66
N ASN A 96 -5.26 -9.96 1.46
CA ASN A 96 -3.82 -10.09 1.27
C ASN A 96 -3.18 -8.69 1.23
N LEU A 97 -2.14 -8.45 2.01
CA LEU A 97 -1.32 -7.23 1.96
C LEU A 97 0.03 -7.53 1.29
N ILE A 98 0.22 -7.01 0.08
CA ILE A 98 1.45 -7.15 -0.69
C ILE A 98 2.20 -5.83 -0.68
N LYS A 99 3.29 -5.76 0.09
CA LYS A 99 4.19 -4.60 0.11
C LYS A 99 5.27 -4.77 -0.94
N MET A 100 5.15 -4.02 -2.04
CA MET A 100 6.02 -4.20 -3.20
C MET A 100 7.45 -3.72 -2.90
N HIS A 101 7.58 -2.56 -2.28
CA HIS A 101 8.89 -2.00 -1.96
C HIS A 101 9.46 -2.46 -0.61
N GLY A 102 8.77 -3.34 0.11
CA GLY A 102 9.21 -3.79 1.42
C GLY A 102 8.53 -3.05 2.57
N SER A 103 9.09 -3.20 3.77
CA SER A 103 8.45 -2.78 5.01
C SER A 103 9.48 -2.47 6.08
N VAL A 104 9.15 -1.54 6.98
CA VAL A 104 9.96 -1.29 8.19
C VAL A 104 10.00 -2.49 9.14
N SER A 105 9.04 -3.43 9.02
CA SER A 105 9.00 -4.67 9.80
C SER A 105 9.87 -5.79 9.23
N TRP A 106 10.44 -5.63 8.03
CA TRP A 106 11.19 -6.69 7.37
C TRP A 106 12.66 -6.66 7.78
N LYS A 107 13.23 -7.85 7.96
CA LYS A 107 14.67 -8.04 8.20
C LYS A 107 15.18 -9.17 7.32
N ARG A 108 16.40 -8.99 6.80
CA ARG A 108 17.09 -10.06 6.09
C ARG A 108 17.74 -11.00 7.09
N ASN A 109 17.48 -12.30 6.95
CA ASN A 109 18.19 -13.33 7.68
C ASN A 109 19.45 -13.80 6.92
N GLU A 110 20.35 -14.50 7.61
CA GLU A 110 21.59 -15.08 7.04
C GLU A 110 21.35 -15.99 5.82
N HIS A 111 20.17 -16.60 5.71
CA HIS A 111 19.79 -17.48 4.60
C HIS A 111 19.11 -16.77 3.42
N GLU A 112 19.33 -15.47 3.23
CA GLU A 112 18.71 -14.72 2.12
C GLU A 112 17.17 -14.81 2.12
N THR A 113 16.58 -14.95 3.32
CA THR A 113 15.13 -14.95 3.51
C THR A 113 14.69 -13.72 4.26
N ILE A 114 13.49 -13.24 3.96
CA ILE A 114 12.89 -12.10 4.62
C ILE A 114 12.13 -12.60 5.86
N SER A 115 12.56 -12.19 7.04
CA SER A 115 11.78 -12.33 8.27
C SER A 115 10.94 -11.09 8.52
N ILE A 116 9.76 -11.28 9.09
CA ILE A 116 8.89 -10.19 9.52
C ILE A 116 8.89 -10.14 11.05
N ASN A 117 9.18 -8.96 11.59
CA ASN A 117 9.08 -8.67 13.01
C ASN A 117 8.38 -7.33 13.21
N TYR A 118 7.28 -7.35 13.97
CA TYR A 118 6.52 -6.16 14.32
C TYR A 118 7.03 -5.63 15.66
N PRO A 119 7.80 -4.52 15.66
CA PRO A 119 8.26 -3.95 16.91
C PRO A 119 7.06 -3.39 17.70
N ILE A 120 6.94 -3.81 18.96
CA ILE A 120 5.90 -3.32 19.88
C ILE A 120 6.24 -1.91 20.38
N THR A 121 7.53 -1.58 20.43
CA THR A 121 8.05 -0.26 20.82
C THR A 121 8.50 0.53 19.58
N SER A 122 8.26 1.84 19.60
CA SER A 122 8.84 2.73 18.61
C SER A 122 10.37 2.63 18.63
N PRO A 123 11.05 2.57 17.48
CA PRO A 123 12.51 2.67 17.47
C PRO A 123 12.95 3.97 18.16
N GLU A 124 13.91 3.87 19.08
CA GLU A 124 14.36 4.99 19.94
C GLU A 124 14.82 6.23 19.14
N ARG A 125 15.22 6.04 17.88
CA ARG A 125 15.93 7.03 17.06
C ARG A 125 15.06 7.82 16.07
N ILE A 126 13.73 7.60 16.03
CA ILE A 126 12.83 8.31 15.09
C ILE A 126 11.84 9.22 15.85
N LYS A 127 12.34 9.96 16.84
CA LYS A 127 11.65 11.17 17.31
C LYS A 127 12.27 12.36 16.61
N LEU A 128 11.72 12.73 15.46
CA LEU A 128 11.88 14.08 14.94
C LEU A 128 10.99 15.00 15.80
N GLU A 129 11.52 15.42 16.95
CA GLU A 129 10.99 16.59 17.66
C GLU A 129 11.46 17.82 16.88
N THR A 130 10.67 18.22 15.89
CA THR A 130 10.89 19.45 15.14
C THR A 130 9.56 20.18 15.03
N ASP A 131 9.54 21.40 15.58
CA ASP A 131 8.39 22.31 15.53
C ASP A 131 8.24 23.00 14.17
N LYS A 132 9.15 22.73 13.21
CA LYS A 132 9.12 23.31 11.87
C LYS A 132 8.30 22.44 10.92
N THR A 133 7.31 23.04 10.28
CA THR A 133 6.56 22.42 9.19
C THR A 133 7.45 22.25 7.95
N ILE A 134 7.33 21.10 7.28
CA ILE A 134 8.15 20.66 6.12
C ILE A 134 7.91 21.53 4.86
N ASP A 135 7.15 22.61 4.94
CA ASP A 135 6.91 23.51 3.80
C ASP A 135 8.20 24.22 3.36
N ASP A 136 9.11 24.53 4.30
CA ASP A 136 10.41 25.15 4.02
C ASP A 136 11.33 24.23 3.21
N LEU A 137 11.26 22.91 3.42
CA LEU A 137 12.22 21.97 2.85
C LEU A 137 11.98 21.77 1.35
N VAL A 138 10.72 21.72 0.92
CA VAL A 138 10.33 21.59 -0.49
C VAL A 138 10.62 22.87 -1.26
N ALA A 139 10.31 24.04 -0.68
CA ALA A 139 10.65 25.34 -1.29
C ALA A 139 12.17 25.51 -1.43
N THR A 140 12.92 25.08 -0.42
CA THR A 140 14.39 25.11 -0.43
C THR A 140 14.96 24.17 -1.50
N LEU A 141 14.50 22.92 -1.57
CA LEU A 141 14.96 21.94 -2.57
C LEU A 141 14.74 22.42 -4.01
N ASN A 142 13.59 23.05 -4.29
CA ASN A 142 13.27 23.51 -5.64
C ASN A 142 14.05 24.75 -6.08
N ASN A 143 14.59 25.54 -5.14
CA ASN A 143 15.31 26.78 -5.43
C ASN A 143 16.83 26.62 -5.47
N THR A 144 17.37 25.42 -5.23
CA THR A 144 18.82 25.22 -5.09
C THR A 144 19.38 24.41 -6.26
N ASN A 145 20.27 25.01 -7.06
CA ASN A 145 21.09 24.33 -8.07
C ASN A 145 22.47 23.89 -7.55
N ASP A 146 22.84 24.33 -6.33
CA ASP A 146 24.12 24.03 -5.71
C ASP A 146 24.08 22.78 -4.84
N ASN A 147 25.28 22.23 -4.58
CA ASN A 147 25.48 21.05 -3.75
C ASN A 147 24.87 21.28 -2.34
N LEU A 148 23.78 20.56 -2.04
CA LEU A 148 22.92 20.74 -0.85
C LEU A 148 23.70 20.84 0.47
N ALA A 149 24.83 20.15 0.57
CA ALA A 149 25.68 20.13 1.76
C ALA A 149 26.31 21.50 2.09
N ASN A 150 26.62 22.32 1.08
CA ASN A 150 27.17 23.67 1.28
C ASN A 150 26.07 24.68 1.62
N TYR A 151 24.88 24.48 1.06
CA TYR A 151 23.72 25.35 1.32
C TYR A 151 23.19 25.19 2.76
N LEU A 152 23.23 23.96 3.28
CA LEU A 152 22.74 23.65 4.63
C LEU A 152 23.75 23.94 5.76
N ASP A 153 24.96 24.42 5.44
CA ASP A 153 26.05 24.72 6.39
C ASP A 153 26.24 23.61 7.44
N LEU A 154 26.28 22.36 6.99
CA LEU A 154 26.28 21.20 7.89
C LEU A 154 27.59 21.11 8.67
N ASN A 155 27.48 21.14 9.99
CA ASN A 155 28.63 20.93 10.88
C ASN A 155 29.12 19.47 10.82
N LEU A 156 30.32 19.21 11.33
CA LEU A 156 30.89 17.86 11.42
C LEU A 156 29.98 16.89 12.20
N ASN A 157 29.29 17.39 13.23
CA ASN A 157 28.32 16.61 13.99
C ASN A 157 27.08 16.22 13.16
N ASP A 158 26.60 17.11 12.29
CA ASP A 158 25.44 16.83 11.43
C ASP A 158 25.80 15.80 10.35
N LYS A 159 27.03 15.83 9.85
CA LYS A 159 27.56 14.81 8.94
C LYS A 159 27.65 13.44 9.62
N ASN A 160 28.14 13.38 10.86
CA ASN A 160 28.18 12.14 11.63
C ASN A 160 26.78 11.58 11.91
N LEU A 161 25.80 12.44 12.26
CA LEU A 161 24.41 12.04 12.44
C LEU A 161 23.79 11.53 11.13
N LEU A 162 24.11 12.15 10.00
CA LEU A 162 23.67 11.72 8.68
C LEU A 162 24.26 10.35 8.30
N ASP A 163 25.54 10.11 8.60
CA ASP A 163 26.18 8.83 8.36
C ASP A 163 25.62 7.73 9.26
N GLU A 164 25.33 8.04 10.52
CA GLU A 164 24.65 7.11 11.45
C GLU A 164 23.22 6.80 10.97
N PHE A 165 22.45 7.82 10.56
CA PHE A 165 21.14 7.65 9.96
C PHE A 165 21.21 6.78 8.70
N ARG A 166 22.20 7.02 7.83
CA ARG A 166 22.38 6.26 6.61
C ARG A 166 22.72 4.80 6.88
N SER A 167 23.56 4.52 7.88
CA SER A 167 23.84 3.15 8.31
C SER A 167 22.58 2.44 8.82
N TYR A 168 21.73 3.14 9.58
CA TYR A 168 20.44 2.60 10.00
C TYR A 168 19.48 2.39 8.81
N TYR A 169 19.37 3.37 7.91
CA TYR A 169 18.52 3.31 6.72
C TYR A 169 18.91 2.16 5.80
N ASP A 170 20.20 1.99 5.53
CA ASP A 170 20.74 0.93 4.68
C ASP A 170 20.55 -0.46 5.34
N SER A 171 20.28 -0.53 6.66
CA SER A 171 19.90 -1.77 7.35
C SER A 171 18.41 -2.14 7.20
N LEU A 172 17.57 -1.19 6.78
CA LEU A 172 16.15 -1.42 6.56
C LEU A 172 15.93 -2.18 5.25
N ALA A 173 15.01 -3.13 5.28
CA ALA A 173 14.58 -3.92 4.14
C ALA A 173 13.62 -3.14 3.23
N ILE A 174 14.14 -2.08 2.60
CA ILE A 174 13.39 -1.13 1.77
C ILE A 174 13.97 -1.09 0.34
N VAL A 175 13.10 -1.21 -0.65
CA VAL A 175 13.42 -1.05 -2.07
C VAL A 175 13.12 0.38 -2.48
N ASN A 176 14.17 1.16 -2.75
CA ASN A 176 13.99 2.53 -3.20
C ASN A 176 13.41 2.58 -4.62
N PRO A 177 12.59 3.60 -4.95
CA PRO A 177 12.07 3.83 -6.30
C PRO A 177 13.13 4.31 -7.32
N THR A 178 14.42 4.20 -7.00
CA THR A 178 15.55 4.67 -7.83
C THR A 178 16.36 3.52 -8.39
N LYS A 179 16.80 3.63 -9.65
CA LYS A 179 17.45 2.55 -10.42
C LYS A 179 18.85 2.12 -9.93
N GLU A 180 19.49 2.83 -8.99
CA GLU A 180 20.95 2.76 -8.78
C GLU A 180 21.46 2.30 -7.39
N LYS A 181 20.62 1.79 -6.49
CA LYS A 181 21.09 1.20 -5.21
C LYS A 181 20.54 -0.20 -4.98
N PHE A 182 20.86 -1.09 -5.91
CA PHE A 182 20.36 -2.45 -5.94
C PHE A 182 21.45 -3.47 -5.55
N SER A 183 21.87 -3.47 -4.30
CA SER A 183 22.86 -4.45 -3.81
C SER A 183 22.23 -5.74 -3.27
N GLU A 184 20.90 -5.86 -3.20
CA GLU A 184 20.24 -6.96 -2.49
C GLU A 184 19.26 -7.75 -3.37
N THR A 185 19.72 -8.90 -3.87
CA THR A 185 19.02 -9.82 -4.79
C THR A 185 17.68 -10.31 -4.25
N VAL A 186 17.57 -10.57 -2.95
CA VAL A 186 16.37 -11.11 -2.31
C VAL A 186 15.19 -10.13 -2.38
N PHE A 187 15.43 -8.86 -2.07
CA PHE A 187 14.38 -7.84 -2.09
C PHE A 187 13.96 -7.50 -3.52
N GLN A 188 14.91 -7.51 -4.46
CA GLN A 188 14.59 -7.42 -5.88
C GLN A 188 13.71 -8.59 -6.33
N GLN A 189 14.07 -9.82 -5.95
CA GLN A 189 13.28 -11.00 -6.28
C GLN A 189 11.86 -10.86 -5.72
N HIS A 190 11.70 -10.44 -4.47
CA HIS A 190 10.39 -10.18 -3.88
C HIS A 190 9.60 -9.12 -4.65
N TYR A 191 10.24 -7.99 -5.00
CA TYR A 191 9.63 -6.91 -5.77
C TYR A 191 9.10 -7.42 -7.13
N TYR A 192 9.94 -8.08 -7.93
CA TYR A 192 9.53 -8.61 -9.23
C TYR A 192 8.49 -9.73 -9.12
N GLN A 193 8.55 -10.56 -8.07
CA GLN A 193 7.52 -11.55 -7.79
C GLN A 193 6.17 -10.89 -7.43
N SER A 194 6.19 -9.79 -6.67
CA SER A 194 5.00 -9.01 -6.34
C SER A 194 4.38 -8.35 -7.57
N LEU A 195 5.20 -7.78 -8.46
CA LEU A 195 4.74 -7.26 -9.75
C LEU A 195 4.11 -8.36 -10.62
N ARG A 196 4.70 -9.56 -10.61
CA ARG A 196 4.14 -10.71 -11.31
C ARG A 196 2.78 -11.12 -10.73
N LEU A 197 2.64 -11.14 -9.40
CA LEU A 197 1.33 -11.36 -8.76
C LEU A 197 0.31 -10.32 -9.21
N LEU A 198 0.67 -9.03 -9.20
CA LEU A 198 -0.22 -7.96 -9.67
C LEU A 198 -0.69 -8.23 -11.11
N SER A 199 0.24 -8.56 -12.02
CA SER A 199 -0.10 -8.89 -13.40
C SER A 199 -1.08 -10.06 -13.48
N TYR A 200 -0.86 -11.14 -12.72
CA TYR A 200 -1.75 -12.30 -12.73
C TYR A 200 -3.14 -11.99 -12.16
N GLU A 201 -3.24 -11.17 -11.11
CA GLU A 201 -4.53 -10.77 -10.57
C GLU A 201 -5.32 -9.93 -11.58
N LEU A 202 -4.67 -9.03 -12.31
CA LEU A 202 -5.31 -8.17 -13.30
C LEU A 202 -5.74 -8.88 -14.58
N GLU A 203 -5.10 -10.01 -14.92
CA GLU A 203 -5.47 -10.87 -16.05
C GLU A 203 -6.71 -11.73 -15.78
N LYS A 204 -7.13 -11.89 -14.51
CA LYS A 204 -8.32 -12.68 -14.16
C LYS A 204 -9.61 -12.03 -14.71
N PRO A 205 -10.61 -12.83 -15.11
CA PRO A 205 -11.90 -12.30 -15.53
C PRO A 205 -12.63 -11.65 -14.36
N GLN A 206 -13.45 -10.64 -14.65
CA GLN A 206 -14.28 -9.91 -13.68
C GLN A 206 -13.47 -9.28 -12.53
N THR A 207 -12.28 -8.77 -12.86
CA THR A 207 -11.40 -8.09 -11.90
C THR A 207 -11.72 -6.60 -11.83
N VAL A 208 -11.64 -6.05 -10.61
CA VAL A 208 -11.72 -4.61 -10.36
C VAL A 208 -10.39 -4.15 -9.78
N LEU A 209 -9.73 -3.22 -10.46
CA LEU A 209 -8.56 -2.51 -9.95
C LEU A 209 -9.00 -1.16 -9.39
N ILE A 210 -8.59 -0.85 -8.16
CA ILE A 210 -8.79 0.46 -7.56
C ILE A 210 -7.43 1.06 -7.22
N CYS A 211 -7.09 2.17 -7.88
CA CYS A 211 -5.87 2.92 -7.63
C CYS A 211 -6.18 4.10 -6.71
N PHE A 212 -5.54 4.13 -5.54
CA PHE A 212 -5.72 5.17 -4.54
C PHE A 212 -4.37 5.78 -4.15
N GLY A 213 -4.22 7.10 -4.33
CA GLY A 213 -2.97 7.80 -4.00
C GLY A 213 -1.78 7.42 -4.88
N PHE A 214 -2.02 6.88 -6.08
CA PHE A 214 -0.97 6.46 -7.01
C PHE A 214 -0.84 7.43 -8.18
N SER A 215 0.36 8.00 -8.35
CA SER A 215 0.65 9.01 -9.37
C SER A 215 1.02 8.45 -10.75
N PHE A 216 1.09 7.12 -10.89
CA PHE A 216 1.51 6.42 -12.13
C PHE A 216 2.93 6.76 -12.61
N GLN A 217 3.80 7.20 -11.69
CA GLN A 217 5.21 7.52 -12.00
C GLN A 217 6.14 6.29 -11.99
N ASP A 218 5.73 5.18 -11.36
CA ASP A 218 6.49 3.93 -11.43
C ASP A 218 6.27 3.26 -12.79
N GLU A 219 7.32 3.26 -13.63
CA GLU A 219 7.32 2.72 -14.99
C GLU A 219 6.90 1.25 -15.04
N HIS A 220 7.33 0.43 -14.07
CA HIS A 220 7.06 -1.02 -14.07
C HIS A 220 5.59 -1.32 -13.74
N ILE A 221 5.06 -0.68 -12.70
CA ILE A 221 3.64 -0.83 -12.32
C ILE A 221 2.74 -0.27 -13.42
N LEU A 222 3.10 0.90 -13.98
CA LEU A 222 2.37 1.54 -15.08
C LEU A 222 2.27 0.61 -16.28
N GLU A 223 3.37 0.01 -16.70
CA GLU A 223 3.40 -0.87 -17.88
C GLU A 223 2.56 -2.13 -17.67
N ILE A 224 2.57 -2.70 -16.46
CA ILE A 224 1.71 -3.83 -16.11
C ILE A 224 0.23 -3.43 -16.21
N ILE A 225 -0.16 -2.30 -15.61
CA ILE A 225 -1.55 -1.81 -15.68
C ILE A 225 -1.96 -1.59 -17.14
N LYS A 226 -1.12 -0.94 -17.96
CA LYS A 226 -1.36 -0.73 -19.39
C LYS A 226 -1.58 -2.05 -20.13
N ARG A 227 -0.72 -3.04 -19.92
CA ARG A 227 -0.86 -4.35 -20.54
C ARG A 227 -2.14 -5.05 -20.10
N SER A 228 -2.49 -4.95 -18.83
CA SER A 228 -3.70 -5.57 -18.27
C SER A 228 -5.00 -4.98 -18.80
N LEU A 229 -4.97 -3.76 -19.35
CA LEU A 229 -6.13 -3.23 -20.09
C LEU A 229 -6.45 -4.07 -21.33
N SER A 230 -5.60 -4.97 -21.81
CA SER A 230 -6.04 -5.95 -22.82
C SER A 230 -7.18 -6.87 -22.35
N ASN A 231 -7.38 -7.03 -21.03
CA ASN A 231 -8.50 -7.77 -20.45
C ASN A 231 -9.82 -6.98 -20.61
N PRO A 232 -10.78 -7.45 -21.43
CA PRO A 232 -12.03 -6.72 -21.69
C PRO A 232 -12.95 -6.63 -20.46
N THR A 233 -12.78 -7.51 -19.47
CA THR A 233 -13.62 -7.55 -18.26
C THR A 233 -13.05 -6.75 -17.10
N LEU A 234 -11.82 -6.24 -17.22
CA LEU A 234 -11.16 -5.44 -16.20
C LEU A 234 -11.86 -4.07 -16.10
N LYS A 235 -12.26 -3.70 -14.88
CA LYS A 235 -12.70 -2.35 -14.55
C LYS A 235 -11.64 -1.66 -13.70
N VAL A 236 -11.34 -0.40 -14.00
CA VAL A 236 -10.31 0.36 -13.29
C VAL A 236 -10.92 1.64 -12.73
N PHE A 237 -10.72 1.87 -11.44
CA PHE A 237 -11.10 3.10 -10.75
C PHE A 237 -9.84 3.82 -10.28
N VAL A 238 -9.69 5.09 -10.60
CA VAL A 238 -8.52 5.89 -10.22
C VAL A 238 -8.96 7.08 -9.39
N PHE A 239 -8.52 7.12 -8.13
CA PHE A 239 -8.70 8.26 -7.23
C PHE A 239 -7.59 9.28 -7.45
N CYS A 240 -7.96 10.42 -8.02
CA CYS A 240 -7.05 11.51 -8.31
C CYS A 240 -7.03 12.52 -7.15
N TYR A 241 -5.85 13.07 -6.86
CA TYR A 241 -5.66 14.11 -5.84
C TYR A 241 -6.27 15.45 -6.24
N SER A 242 -6.13 15.80 -7.52
CA SER A 242 -6.61 17.06 -8.07
C SER A 242 -7.12 16.86 -9.49
N ASN A 243 -7.80 17.87 -10.03
CA ASN A 243 -8.20 17.87 -11.43
C ASN A 243 -6.98 17.89 -12.37
N LYS A 244 -5.86 18.50 -11.93
CA LYS A 244 -4.58 18.42 -12.65
C LYS A 244 -4.07 16.98 -12.73
N SER A 245 -4.02 16.26 -11.61
CA SER A 245 -3.58 14.85 -11.56
C SER A 245 -4.42 13.96 -12.46
N LYS A 246 -5.74 14.21 -12.56
CA LYS A 246 -6.60 13.50 -13.51
C LYS A 246 -6.13 13.71 -14.95
N ARG A 247 -5.83 14.95 -15.35
CA ARG A 247 -5.34 15.25 -16.71
C ARG A 247 -4.03 14.54 -16.97
N ASP A 248 -3.08 14.63 -16.03
CA ASP A 248 -1.77 14.00 -16.15
C ASP A 248 -1.91 12.48 -16.32
N ILE A 249 -2.66 11.80 -15.45
CA ILE A 249 -2.86 10.34 -15.53
C ILE A 249 -3.60 9.96 -16.82
N ASN A 250 -4.58 10.74 -17.25
CA ASN A 250 -5.32 10.48 -18.51
C ASN A 250 -4.43 10.63 -19.74
N THR A 251 -3.40 11.50 -19.71
CA THR A 251 -2.40 11.54 -20.79
C THR A 251 -1.49 10.32 -20.79
N THR A 252 -1.21 9.75 -19.62
CA THR A 252 -0.33 8.58 -19.48
C THR A 252 -1.05 7.27 -19.82
N VAL A 253 -2.29 7.10 -19.37
CA VAL A 253 -3.12 5.91 -19.55
C VAL A 253 -4.50 6.35 -20.04
N ASN A 254 -4.72 6.28 -21.34
CA ASN A 254 -5.99 6.66 -21.96
C ASN A 254 -6.78 5.40 -22.35
N ASP A 255 -7.78 5.03 -21.56
CA ASP A 255 -8.67 3.91 -21.86
C ASP A 255 -10.10 4.20 -21.36
N PRO A 256 -11.14 3.94 -22.17
CA PRO A 256 -12.52 4.24 -21.81
C PRO A 256 -13.05 3.44 -20.60
N ARG A 257 -12.40 2.35 -20.20
CA ARG A 257 -12.80 1.55 -19.02
C ARG A 257 -12.28 2.10 -17.71
N ILE A 258 -11.42 3.12 -17.76
CA ILE A 258 -10.90 3.78 -16.56
C ILE A 258 -11.91 4.84 -16.13
N THR A 259 -12.42 4.69 -14.90
CA THR A 259 -13.21 5.74 -14.27
C THR A 259 -12.36 6.53 -13.29
N TYR A 260 -12.20 7.82 -13.57
CA TYR A 260 -11.50 8.75 -12.69
C TYR A 260 -12.47 9.32 -11.66
N ILE A 261 -12.12 9.18 -10.39
CA ILE A 261 -12.85 9.76 -9.26
C ILE A 261 -12.00 10.91 -8.72
N PHE A 262 -12.53 12.13 -8.73
CA PHE A 262 -11.76 13.34 -8.44
C PHE A 262 -12.61 14.38 -7.68
N PRO A 263 -11.99 15.22 -6.85
CA PRO A 263 -12.69 16.30 -6.16
C PRO A 263 -13.11 17.39 -7.16
N LYS A 264 -14.28 18.02 -6.94
CA LYS A 264 -14.70 19.18 -7.76
C LYS A 264 -13.89 20.44 -7.45
N GLU A 265 -13.34 20.55 -6.25
CA GLU A 265 -12.51 21.67 -5.78
C GLU A 265 -11.08 21.19 -5.51
N ASP A 266 -10.07 21.95 -5.95
CA ASP A 266 -8.65 21.55 -5.88
C ASP A 266 -8.03 21.63 -4.46
N GLU A 267 -8.80 21.95 -3.42
CA GLU A 267 -8.30 22.19 -2.06
C GLU A 267 -8.35 20.98 -1.10
N HIS A 268 -8.66 19.75 -1.57
CA HIS A 268 -8.91 18.63 -0.64
C HIS A 268 -7.79 17.60 -0.53
N LYS A 269 -7.58 17.15 0.71
CA LYS A 269 -6.69 16.05 1.08
C LYS A 269 -7.40 14.73 0.82
N ILE A 270 -6.87 13.89 -0.07
CA ILE A 270 -7.34 12.51 -0.24
C ILE A 270 -7.36 11.80 1.13
N SER A 271 -8.50 11.18 1.49
CA SER A 271 -8.64 10.39 2.72
C SER A 271 -9.36 9.06 2.45
N PHE A 272 -9.10 8.06 3.29
CA PHE A 272 -9.83 6.78 3.23
C PHE A 272 -11.32 6.96 3.54
N ASP A 273 -11.71 7.92 4.36
CA ASP A 273 -13.13 8.15 4.68
C ASP A 273 -13.91 8.62 3.43
N THR A 274 -13.33 9.54 2.65
CA THR A 274 -13.88 9.95 1.35
C THR A 274 -13.91 8.79 0.36
N PHE A 275 -12.87 7.96 0.35
CA PHE A 275 -12.81 6.77 -0.50
C PHE A 275 -13.95 5.79 -0.17
N ILE A 276 -14.16 5.53 1.12
CA ILE A 276 -15.18 4.60 1.61
C ILE A 276 -16.57 5.08 1.23
N ASP A 277 -16.85 6.37 1.43
CA ASP A 277 -18.11 6.99 1.03
C ASP A 277 -18.40 6.76 -0.46
N ARG A 278 -17.42 7.03 -1.33
CA ARG A 278 -17.62 6.98 -2.79
C ARG A 278 -17.66 5.57 -3.37
N ILE A 279 -16.86 4.63 -2.85
CA ILE A 279 -16.79 3.27 -3.40
C ILE A 279 -17.78 2.31 -2.74
N PHE A 280 -17.94 2.38 -1.41
CA PHE A 280 -18.70 1.36 -0.68
C PHE A 280 -20.12 1.81 -0.28
N LYS A 281 -20.37 3.12 -0.11
CA LYS A 281 -21.64 3.62 0.46
C LYS A 281 -22.55 4.37 -0.52
N SER A 282 -22.04 4.90 -1.62
CA SER A 282 -22.84 5.66 -2.57
C SER A 282 -23.86 4.78 -3.31
N GLU A 283 -25.16 4.97 -3.03
CA GLU A 283 -26.24 4.19 -3.64
C GLU A 283 -26.70 4.71 -5.02
N ILE A 284 -26.31 5.92 -5.43
CA ILE A 284 -26.82 6.57 -6.66
C ILE A 284 -25.73 7.44 -7.29
N GLY A 285 -25.42 7.22 -8.59
CA GLY A 285 -24.93 8.18 -9.63
C GLY A 285 -23.78 9.17 -9.39
N ASP A 286 -23.57 9.66 -8.17
CA ASP A 286 -22.70 10.77 -7.77
C ASP A 286 -21.37 10.30 -7.16
N TRP A 287 -20.94 9.09 -7.51
CA TRP A 287 -19.71 8.48 -7.00
C TRP A 287 -18.46 8.92 -7.76
N VAL A 288 -18.62 9.58 -8.92
CA VAL A 288 -17.51 10.01 -9.80
C VAL A 288 -16.87 11.33 -9.34
N THR A 289 -17.63 12.21 -8.71
CA THR A 289 -17.14 13.51 -8.25
C THR A 289 -17.73 13.84 -6.89
N TRP A 290 -16.95 14.48 -6.01
CA TRP A 290 -17.45 14.92 -4.71
C TRP A 290 -17.13 16.39 -4.43
N THR A 291 -18.00 17.01 -3.64
CA THR A 291 -17.79 18.25 -2.88
C THR A 291 -17.94 17.89 -1.40
N ASN A 292 -17.26 18.59 -0.50
CA ASN A 292 -17.51 18.41 0.94
C ASN A 292 -18.96 18.77 1.30
#